data_AF-A0A967LJ13-F1
#
_entry.id   AF-A0A967LJ13-F1
#
_cell.length_a   1.000
_cell.length_b   1.000
_cell.length_c   1.000
_cell.angle_alpha   90.00
_cell.angle_beta   90.00
_cell.angle_gamma   90.00
#
_symmetry.space_group_name_H-M   'P 1'
#
loop_
_entity.id
_entity.type
_entity.pdbx_description
1 polymer ?
#
loop_
_entity_poly.entity_id
_entity_poly.type
_entity_poly.pdbx_seq_one_letter_code
_entity_poly.pdbx_strand_id
1 'polypeptide(L)' 'KIIDQAKGYRGRRKNVYRVAKQAVTKAAQYAYRDRRQKKRVFR' A
#
# COMPACT_ATOMS: atom_id res chain seq x y z
N LYS A 1 -0.18 11.08 9.18
CA LYS A 1 0.98 11.39 8.30
C LYS A 1 1.37 10.13 7.49
N ILE A 2 2.17 10.24 6.41
CA ILE A 2 2.53 9.08 5.53
C ILE A 2 3.16 7.90 6.30
N ILE A 3 3.94 8.19 7.35
CA ILE A 3 4.54 7.15 8.20
C ILE A 3 3.45 6.33 8.94
N ASP A 4 2.34 6.97 9.33
CA ASP A 4 1.21 6.27 9.95
C ASP A 4 0.53 5.32 8.96
N GLN A 5 0.42 5.72 7.70
CA GLN A 5 -0.12 4.88 6.62
C GLN A 5 0.83 3.72 6.25
N ALA A 6 2.12 3.87 6.52
CA ALA A 6 3.14 2.85 6.31
C ALA A 6 3.37 1.95 7.55
N LYS A 7 2.57 2.11 8.61
CA LYS A 7 2.63 1.22 9.79
C LYS A 7 2.36 -0.23 9.34
N GLY A 8 3.18 -1.15 9.86
CA GLY A 8 3.14 -2.56 9.48
C GLY A 8 4.01 -2.92 8.25
N TYR A 9 4.58 -1.95 7.54
CA TYR A 9 5.51 -2.26 6.45
C TYR A 9 6.85 -2.80 6.97
N ARG A 10 7.47 -3.72 6.23
CA ARG A 10 8.74 -4.36 6.65
C ARG A 10 9.93 -3.41 6.49
N GLY A 11 10.83 -3.42 7.47
CA GLY A 11 12.13 -2.74 7.42
C GLY A 11 12.02 -1.22 7.26
N ARG A 12 12.84 -0.62 6.38
CA ARG A 12 12.92 0.84 6.18
C ARG A 12 11.64 1.47 5.64
N ARG A 13 10.71 0.67 5.10
CA ARG A 13 9.42 1.15 4.59
C ARG A 13 8.48 1.71 5.65
N LYS A 14 8.67 1.37 6.94
CA LYS A 14 7.85 1.90 8.05
C LYS A 14 8.42 3.15 8.72
N ASN A 15 9.73 3.39 8.60
CA ASN A 15 10.43 4.44 9.37
C ASN A 15 11.01 5.55 8.48
N VAL A 16 11.38 5.27 7.23
CA VAL A 16 12.04 6.24 6.35
C VAL A 16 11.01 6.86 5.42
N TYR A 17 10.80 8.18 5.54
CA TYR A 17 9.76 8.91 4.80
C TYR A 17 9.78 8.68 3.28
N ARG A 18 10.95 8.79 2.63
CA ARG A 18 11.09 8.62 1.18
C ARG A 18 10.65 7.22 0.71
N VAL A 19 11.05 6.20 1.47
CA VAL A 19 10.77 4.80 1.15
C VAL A 19 9.31 4.45 1.50
N ALA A 20 8.80 4.99 2.60
CA ALA A 20 7.40 4.87 3.01
C ALA A 20 6.46 5.45 1.95
N LYS A 21 6.75 6.65 1.43
CA LYS A 21 5.96 7.28 0.37
C LYS A 21 5.86 6.40 -0.88
N GLN A 22 6.98 5.87 -1.37
CA GLN A 22 7.01 4.98 -2.53
C GLN A 22 6.17 3.71 -2.30
N ALA A 23 6.32 3.09 -1.12
CA ALA A 23 5.58 1.88 -0.77
C ALA A 23 4.06 2.13 -0.67
N VAL A 24 3.65 3.22 -0.01
CA VAL A 24 2.24 3.58 0.15
C VAL A 24 1.60 3.89 -1.19
N THR A 25 2.27 4.62 -2.09
CA THR A 25 1.75 4.91 -3.44
C THR A 25 1.54 3.63 -4.24
N LYS A 26 2.50 2.69 -4.21
CA LYS A 26 2.37 1.40 -4.91
C LYS A 26 1.24 0.55 -4.33
N ALA A 27 1.11 0.51 -3.00
CA ALA A 27 0.03 -0.21 -2.33
C ALA A 27 -1.36 0.36 -2.70
N ALA A 28 -1.49 1.69 -2.82
CA ALA A 28 -2.75 2.32 -3.23
C ALA A 28 -3.18 1.90 -4.65
N GLN A 29 -2.23 1.81 -5.58
CA GLN A 29 -2.50 1.33 -6.94
C GLN A 29 -2.98 -0.12 -6.95
N TYR A 30 -2.31 -1.01 -6.19
CA TYR A 30 -2.74 -2.41 -6.07
C TYR A 30 -4.10 -2.54 -5.39
N ALA A 31 -4.37 -1.76 -4.33
CA ALA A 31 -5.69 -1.76 -3.69
C ALA A 31 -6.82 -1.37 -4.65
N TYR A 32 -6.58 -0.46 -5.59
CA TYR A 32 -7.56 -0.14 -6.63
C TYR A 32 -7.79 -1.30 -7.60
N ARG A 33 -6.70 -1.90 -8.10
CA ARG A 33 -6.75 -3.06 -9.00
C ARG A 33 -7.47 -4.24 -8.34
N ASP A 34 -7.09 -4.59 -7.13
CA ASP A 34 -7.55 -5.79 -6.45
C ASP A 34 -9.02 -5.68 -6.05
N ARG A 35 -9.53 -4.49 -5.73
CA ARG A 35 -10.97 -4.26 -5.54
C ARG A 35 -11.79 -4.60 -6.80
N ARG A 36 -11.27 -4.31 -8.00
CA ARG A 36 -11.92 -4.67 -9.26
C ARG A 36 -11.82 -6.17 -9.53
N GLN A 37 -10.65 -6.77 -9.27
CA GLN A 37 -10.45 -8.20 -9.43
C GLN A 37 -11.33 -9.02 -8.47
N LYS A 38 -11.48 -8.58 -7.21
CA LYS A 38 -12.34 -9.22 -6.20
C LYS A 38 -13.75 -9.42 -6.74
N LYS A 39 -14.34 -8.41 -7.38
CA LYS A 39 -15.67 -8.51 -7.99
C LYS A 39 -15.79 -9.58 -9.09
N ARG A 40 -14.69 -9.95 -9.75
CA ARG A 40 -14.66 -11.01 -10.77
C ARG A 40 -14.52 -12.41 -10.14
N VAL A 41 -13.78 -12.52 -9.04
CA VAL A 41 -13.56 -13.80 -8.32
C VAL A 41 -14.83 -14.30 -7.64
N PHE A 42 -15.68 -13.37 -7.15
CA PHE A 42 -16.97 -13.69 -6.52
C PHE A 42 -18.16 -13.68 -7.50
N ARG A 43 -17.90 -13.60 -8.81
CA ARG A 43 -18.96 -13.61 -9.84
C ARG A 43 -19.26 -15.04 -10.30
#